data_AF-A0A849AYT6-F1
#
_entry.id   AF-A0A849AYT6-F1
#
_cell.length_a   1.000
_cell.length_b   1.000
_cell.length_c   1.000
_cell.angle_alpha   90.00
_cell.angle_beta   90.00
_cell.angle_gamma   90.00
#
_symmetry.space_group_name_H-M   'P 1'
#
loop_
_entity.id
_entity.type
_entity.pdbx_description
1 polymer ?
#
loop_
_entity_poly.entity_id
_entity_poly.type
_entity_poly.pdbx_seq_one_letter_code
_entity_poly.pdbx_strand_id
1 'polypeptide(L)' 'MSENHQAKVLAHLKNGKTLSQAEAINLFDCYRLSAVIKRLRNARHDIVTHSEPNLNGKGSHARYELKEWQA' A
#
# COMPACT_ATOMS: atom_id res chain seq x y z
N MET A 1 21.62 -5.22 1.02
CA MET A 1 20.65 -5.11 -0.09
C MET A 1 19.74 -3.94 0.24
N SER A 2 19.78 -2.85 -0.54
CA SER A 2 18.77 -1.80 -0.39
C SER A 2 17.44 -2.37 -0.86
N GLU A 3 16.55 -2.72 0.08
CA GLU A 3 15.21 -3.15 -0.28
C GLU A 3 14.48 -1.97 -0.92
N ASN A 4 14.16 -2.11 -2.21
CA ASN A 4 13.42 -1.09 -2.94
C ASN A 4 12.00 -0.95 -2.35
N HIS A 5 11.33 0.18 -2.62
CA HIS A 5 9.99 0.44 -2.08
C HIS A 5 8.96 -0.66 -2.40
N GLN A 6 9.08 -1.38 -3.52
CA GLN A 6 8.18 -2.50 -3.82
C GLN A 6 8.33 -3.64 -2.82
N ALA A 7 9.56 -4.03 -2.48
CA ALA A 7 9.81 -5.11 -1.52
C ALA A 7 9.26 -4.75 -0.13
N LYS A 8 9.57 -3.54 0.37
CA LYS A 8 9.12 -3.06 1.68
C LYS A 8 7.58 -2.99 1.78
N VAL A 9 6.94 -2.40 0.78
CA VAL A 9 5.47 -2.29 0.73
C VAL A 9 4.82 -3.66 0.62
N LEU A 10 5.32 -4.55 -0.23
CA LEU A 10 4.77 -5.89 -0.38
C LEU A 10 4.91 -6.70 0.91
N ALA A 11 6.07 -6.65 1.56
CA ALA A 11 6.30 -7.33 2.84
C ALA A 11 5.36 -6.80 3.93
N HIS A 12 5.11 -5.49 3.97
CA HIS A 12 4.15 -4.90 4.90
C HIS A 12 2.72 -5.43 4.65
N LEU A 13 2.27 -5.40 3.39
CA LEU A 13 0.92 -5.85 3.04
C LEU A 13 0.71 -7.36 3.24
N LYS A 14 1.74 -8.18 3.01
CA LYS A 14 1.69 -9.64 3.23
C LYS A 14 1.51 -10.04 4.69
N ASN A 15 1.82 -9.16 5.65
CA ASN A 15 1.57 -9.41 7.07
C ASN A 15 0.12 -9.09 7.49
N GLY A 16 -0.82 -9.02 6.53
CA GLY A 16 -2.22 -8.66 6.78
C GLY A 16 -2.44 -7.18 7.15
N LYS A 17 -1.40 -6.35 7.06
CA LYS A 17 -1.50 -4.92 7.34
C LYS A 17 -1.96 -4.16 6.10
N THR A 18 -2.69 -3.09 6.31
CA THR A 18 -3.07 -2.13 5.26
C THR A 18 -2.11 -0.95 5.27
N LEU A 19 -2.08 -0.17 4.19
CA LEU A 19 -1.14 0.95 4.07
C LEU A 19 -1.78 2.18 3.39
N SER A 20 -1.61 3.36 3.97
CA SER A 20 -1.90 4.65 3.34
C SER A 20 -0.65 5.34 2.80
N GLN A 21 -0.81 6.38 1.96
CA GLN A 21 0.33 7.15 1.44
C GLN A 21 1.14 7.83 2.56
N ALA A 22 0.48 8.31 3.63
CA ALA A 22 1.16 8.96 4.75
C ALA A 22 2.02 7.95 5.54
N GLU A 23 1.48 6.75 5.78
CA GLU A 23 2.23 5.69 6.45
C GLU A 23 3.41 5.20 5.61
N ALA A 24 3.25 5.09 4.29
CA ALA A 24 4.34 4.69 3.41
C ALA A 24 5.50 5.70 3.38
N ILE A 25 5.21 7.00 3.56
CA ILE A 25 6.24 8.03 3.76
C ILE A 25 6.95 7.79 5.09
N ASN A 26 6.19 7.71 6.19
CA ASN A 26 6.76 7.60 7.53
C ASN A 26 7.55 6.31 7.77
N LEU A 27 7.11 5.18 7.20
CA LEU A 27 7.73 3.88 7.42
C LEU A 27 8.86 3.58 6.44
N PHE A 28 8.78 4.07 5.21
CA PHE A 28 9.63 3.60 4.11
C PHE A 28 10.21 4.70 3.22
N ASP A 29 9.99 5.98 3.51
CA ASP A 29 10.33 7.12 2.64
C ASP A 29 9.69 7.00 1.23
N CYS A 30 8.52 6.35 1.14
CA CYS A 30 7.87 6.03 -0.12
C CYS A 30 6.85 7.10 -0.54
N TYR A 31 7.32 8.19 -1.15
CA TYR A 31 6.49 9.32 -1.61
C TYR A 31 5.58 9.02 -2.80
N ARG A 32 5.76 7.89 -3.49
CA ARG A 32 5.00 7.49 -4.69
C ARG A 32 4.35 6.12 -4.50
N LEU A 33 3.59 5.95 -3.42
CA LEU A 33 2.97 4.66 -3.08
C LEU A 33 2.08 4.15 -4.22
N SER A 34 1.27 5.02 -4.85
CA SER A 34 0.39 4.63 -5.97
C SER A 34 1.15 4.00 -7.14
N ALA A 35 2.36 4.48 -7.46
CA ALA A 35 3.20 3.91 -8.50
C ALA A 35 3.77 2.54 -8.10
N VAL A 36 4.14 2.38 -6.82
CA VAL A 36 4.56 1.09 -6.26
C VAL A 36 3.43 0.07 -6.30
N ILE A 37 2.23 0.44 -5.86
CA ILE A 37 1.04 -0.43 -5.92
C ILE A 37 0.71 -0.81 -7.36
N LYS A 38 0.78 0.12 -8.32
CA LYS A 38 0.59 -0.20 -9.75
C LYS A 38 1.55 -1.29 -10.23
N ARG A 39 2.84 -1.19 -9.87
CA ARG A 39 3.83 -2.22 -10.22
C ARG A 39 3.55 -3.57 -9.56
N LEU A 40 3.11 -3.57 -8.30
CA LEU A 40 2.73 -4.80 -7.59
C LEU A 40 1.50 -5.47 -8.22
N ARG A 41 0.47 -4.70 -8.60
CA ARG A 41 -0.69 -5.21 -9.35
C ARG A 41 -0.29 -5.80 -10.70
N ASN A 42 0.62 -5.14 -11.42
CA ASN A 42 1.16 -5.67 -12.67
C ASN A 42 1.92 -6.99 -12.44
N ALA A 43 2.54 -7.17 -11.28
CA ALA A 43 3.16 -8.41 -10.83
C ALA A 43 2.14 -9.44 -10.27
N ARG A 44 0.84 -9.28 -10.57
CA ARG A 44 -0.27 -10.17 -10.18
C ARG A 44 -0.57 -10.24 -8.68
N HIS A 45 -0.13 -9.27 -7.87
CA HIS A 45 -0.62 -9.15 -6.50
C HIS A 45 -2.04 -8.56 -6.48
N ASP A 46 -2.99 -9.27 -5.87
CA ASP A 46 -4.37 -8.79 -5.70
C ASP A 46 -4.44 -7.77 -4.57
N ILE A 47 -4.17 -6.51 -4.92
CA ILE A 47 -4.21 -5.39 -3.98
C ILE A 47 -5.44 -4.56 -4.26
N VAL A 48 -6.34 -4.45 -3.29
CA VAL A 48 -7.52 -3.59 -3.36
C VAL A 48 -7.23 -2.19 -2.83
N THR A 49 -8.03 -1.23 -3.27
CA THR A 49 -8.00 0.15 -2.76
C THR A 49 -9.33 0.44 -2.10
N HIS A 50 -9.25 0.85 -0.85
CA HIS A 50 -10.37 1.39 -0.08
C HIS A 50 -10.27 2.91 -0.04
N SER A 51 -11.43 3.57 -0.01
CA SER A 51 -11.52 5.00 0.28
C SER A 51 -11.63 5.17 1.79
N GLU A 52 -10.63 5.79 2.41
CA GLU A 52 -10.59 6.08 3.85
C GLU A 52 -10.82 7.58 4.07
N PRO A 53 -11.84 7.99 4.85
CA PRO A 53 -12.07 9.40 5.16
C PRO A 53 -10.85 10.04 5.85
N ASN A 54 -10.59 11.30 5.53
CA ASN A 54 -9.55 12.05 6.24
C ASN A 54 -9.97 12.34 7.69
N LEU A 55 -9.00 12.49 8.59
CA LEU A 55 -9.23 12.76 10.01
C LEU A 55 -10.01 14.07 10.27
N ASN A 56 -9.88 15.05 9.37
CA ASN A 56 -10.61 16.32 9.44
C ASN A 56 -12.06 16.22 8.89
N GLY A 57 -12.51 15.03 8.52
CA GLY A 57 -13.82 14.76 7.94
C GLY A 57 -14.02 15.30 6.51
N LYS A 58 -13.00 15.86 5.88
CA LYS A 58 -13.09 16.47 4.54
C LYS A 58 -12.29 15.66 3.53
N GLY A 59 -13.00 15.04 2.59
CA GLY A 59 -12.42 14.19 1.56
C GLY A 59 -11.93 12.84 2.10
N SER A 60 -11.33 12.06 1.21
CA SER A 60 -10.82 10.72 1.50
C SER A 60 -9.46 10.52 0.85
N HIS A 61 -8.70 9.56 1.35
CA HIS A 61 -7.47 9.09 0.74
C HIS A 61 -7.51 7.58 0.49
N ALA A 62 -6.56 7.08 -0.30
CA ALA A 62 -6.47 5.68 -0.64
C ALA A 62 -5.81 4.88 0.49
N ARG A 63 -6.44 3.76 0.87
CA ARG A 63 -5.86 2.73 1.73
C ARG A 63 -5.74 1.43 0.94
N TYR A 64 -4.57 0.80 0.98
CA TYR A 64 -4.28 -0.41 0.22
C TYR A 64 -4.23 -1.63 1.12
N GLU A 65 -4.80 -2.74 0.64
CA GLU A 65 -4.85 -4.03 1.31
C GLU A 65 -4.51 -5.11 0.30
N LEU A 66 -3.66 -6.07 0.67
CA LEU A 66 -3.46 -7.28 -0.12
C LEU A 66 -4.54 -8.29 0.26
N LYS A 67 -5.38 -8.68 -0.70
CA LYS A 67 -6.31 -9.78 -0.50
C LYS A 67 -5.51 -11.07 -0.39
N GLU A 68 -5.69 -11.79 0.71
CA GLU A 68 -5.12 -13.12 0.82
C GLU A 68 -5.63 -13.97 -0.35
N TRP A 69 -4.69 -14.63 -1.04
CA TRP A 69 -5.04 -15.66 -2.00
C TRP A 69 -5.58 -16.84 -1.19
N GLN A 70 -6.92 -16.99 -1.14
CA GLN A 70 -7.49 -18.28 -0.77
C GLN A 70 -7.12 -19.25 -1.90
N ALA A 71 -6.16 -20.12 -1.62
CA ALA A 71 -5.78 -21.24 -2.48
C ALA A 71 -6.91 -22.28 -2.53
#